data_AF-A0A9P6DME8-F1
#
_entry.id   AF-A0A9P6DME8-F1
#
_cell.length_a   1.000
_cell.length_b   1.000
_cell.length_c   1.000
_cell.angle_alpha   90.00
_cell.angle_beta   90.00
_cell.angle_gamma   90.00
#
_symmetry.space_group_name_H-M   'P 1'
#
loop_
_entity.id
_entity.type
_entity.pdbx_description
1 polymer ?
#
loop_
_entity_poly.entity_id
_entity_poly.type
_entity_poly.pdbx_seq_one_letter_code
_entity_poly.pdbx_strand_id
1 'polypeptide(L)'
;MASTSTSQAPVQLGQPGQQTDISSQSRQNSGDWTQSLLQLATTAQLKKHAFNLQFQTAHVLAAHQSLQEKSSTIEDIKAQKNWLERYVNMATTFHQFSYETFSERLSLLNQLRLVNEDREKADALEADIQKECDHYRAKIQMITDGEYAEAKKQVDALRAQLGMPPMRTLQSVLDEASATYLQQRRLAHALRPAVDNTSASSRPSAPSDAPVASQSAFAPGSSIPRKRPPKHGRPGDEGNLRNDEPPKKKRGRPKGSRNKSTIAAIQGTKPVNNTAPASTSAGAVSASAENSAEIHAQANDPSVPDAAA
;
A
#
# COMPACT_ATOMS: atom_id res chain seq x y z
N MET A 1 13.55 30.91 2.91
CA MET A 1 13.20 31.90 3.94
C MET A 1 14.19 33.04 3.83
N ALA A 2 13.86 34.02 3.00
CA ALA A 2 14.66 35.21 2.76
C ALA A 2 13.91 36.37 3.39
N SER A 3 14.50 36.96 4.43
CA SER A 3 13.94 38.12 5.13
C SER A 3 14.19 39.38 4.30
N THR A 4 13.22 39.80 3.52
CA THR A 4 13.21 41.14 2.93
C THR A 4 12.64 42.12 3.95
N SER A 5 13.54 42.68 4.77
CA SER A 5 13.27 43.86 5.60
C SER A 5 13.11 45.07 4.69
N THR A 6 11.87 45.33 4.25
CA THR A 6 11.51 46.60 3.62
C THR A 6 11.34 47.65 4.72
N SER A 7 12.37 48.47 4.86
CA SER A 7 12.40 49.68 5.67
C SER A 7 11.37 50.68 5.12
N GLN A 8 10.21 50.82 5.78
CA GLN A 8 9.30 51.93 5.52
C GLN A 8 9.79 53.16 6.29
N ALA A 9 10.29 54.14 5.55
CA ALA A 9 10.56 55.47 6.06
C ALA A 9 9.22 56.12 6.48
N PRO A 10 9.15 56.76 7.66
CA PRO A 10 8.00 57.59 7.99
C PRO A 10 7.99 58.81 7.05
N VAL A 11 6.95 58.91 6.22
CA VAL A 11 6.60 60.16 5.56
C VAL A 11 6.16 61.10 6.67
N GLN A 12 7.12 61.89 7.20
CA GLN A 12 6.83 63.07 7.99
C GLN A 12 6.00 64.00 7.11
N LEU A 13 4.70 63.99 7.35
CA LEU A 13 3.79 64.99 6.85
C LEU A 13 4.29 66.33 7.40
N GLY A 14 4.90 67.11 6.50
CA GLY A 14 5.43 68.42 6.80
C GLY A 14 4.40 69.23 7.58
N GLN A 15 4.78 69.63 8.79
CA GLN A 15 4.06 70.64 9.54
C GLN A 15 3.86 71.85 8.61
N PRO A 16 2.65 72.42 8.49
CA PRO A 16 2.52 73.75 7.93
C PRO A 16 3.29 74.68 8.87
N GLY A 17 4.44 75.18 8.39
CA GLY A 17 5.26 76.14 9.08
C GLY A 17 4.41 77.30 9.56
N GLN A 18 4.40 77.52 10.87
CA GLN A 18 4.00 78.79 11.45
C GLN A 18 5.05 79.82 11.04
N GLN A 19 4.83 80.51 9.94
CA GLN A 19 5.42 81.81 9.67
C GLN A 19 4.28 82.81 9.54
N THR A 20 3.87 83.34 10.68
CA THR A 20 3.25 84.67 10.73
C THR A 20 4.36 85.65 11.12
N ASP A 21 5.16 86.04 10.13
CA ASP A 21 5.88 87.31 10.17
C ASP A 21 4.83 88.42 10.14
N ILE A 22 4.49 88.92 11.33
CA ILE A 22 3.70 90.13 11.51
C ILE A 22 4.70 91.29 11.49
N SER A 23 5.14 91.68 10.29
CA SER A 23 5.83 92.94 10.07
C SER A 23 4.97 93.84 9.20
N SER A 24 4.34 94.81 9.88
CA SER A 24 4.40 96.23 9.50
C SER A 24 4.08 96.60 8.05
N GLN A 25 2.81 96.87 7.74
CA GLN A 25 2.51 97.93 6.79
C GLN A 25 1.30 98.76 7.22
N SER A 26 1.62 99.98 7.64
CA SER A 26 0.71 101.02 8.05
C SER A 26 0.12 101.74 6.85
N ARG A 27 -1.19 102.01 6.94
CA ARG A 27 -1.88 103.25 6.52
C ARG A 27 -1.78 103.66 5.04
N GLN A 28 -2.86 103.41 4.29
CA GLN A 28 -3.66 104.43 3.59
C GLN A 28 -4.79 103.76 2.79
N ASN A 29 -6.01 103.75 3.33
CA ASN A 29 -7.28 103.94 2.60
C ASN A 29 -8.46 103.72 3.54
N SER A 30 -9.26 104.76 3.76
CA SER A 30 -10.51 104.71 4.53
C SER A 30 -11.65 103.93 3.81
N GLY A 31 -11.30 102.99 2.92
CA GLY A 31 -12.19 102.10 2.18
C GLY A 31 -11.83 100.60 2.26
N ASP A 32 -10.75 100.23 2.96
CA ASP A 32 -10.13 98.88 2.86
C ASP A 32 -10.70 97.81 3.81
N TRP A 33 -11.57 98.16 4.76
CA TRP A 33 -12.12 97.17 5.71
C TRP A 33 -12.99 96.11 5.01
N THR A 34 -13.69 96.51 3.94
CA THR A 34 -14.51 95.60 3.12
C THR A 34 -13.64 94.58 2.38
N GLN A 35 -12.49 95.00 1.86
CA GLN A 35 -11.53 94.11 1.19
C GLN A 35 -10.87 93.16 2.19
N SER A 36 -10.51 93.65 3.38
CA SER A 36 -9.96 92.81 4.44
C SER A 36 -10.95 91.75 4.93
N LEU A 37 -12.24 92.11 5.09
CA LEU A 37 -13.30 91.16 5.43
C LEU A 37 -13.48 90.11 4.32
N LEU A 38 -13.50 90.53 3.06
CA LEU A 38 -13.60 89.64 1.91
C LEU A 38 -12.40 88.66 1.86
N GLN A 39 -11.18 89.16 2.07
CA GLN A 39 -9.97 88.32 2.16
C GLN A 39 -10.02 87.34 3.33
N LEU A 40 -10.52 87.75 4.49
CA LEU A 40 -10.69 86.87 5.64
C LEU A 40 -11.71 85.76 5.34
N ALA A 41 -12.83 86.11 4.70
CA ALA A 41 -13.85 85.16 4.29
C ALA A 41 -13.32 84.16 3.25
N THR A 42 -12.60 84.61 2.22
CA THR A 42 -11.98 83.71 1.22
C THR A 42 -10.90 82.84 1.84
N THR A 43 -10.11 83.37 2.77
CA THR A 43 -9.12 82.59 3.53
C THR A 43 -9.80 81.54 4.41
N ALA A 44 -10.89 81.87 5.08
CA ALA A 44 -11.67 80.93 5.89
C ALA A 44 -12.29 79.81 5.01
N GLN A 45 -12.82 80.18 3.84
CA GLN A 45 -13.36 79.21 2.89
C GLN A 45 -12.26 78.31 2.32
N LEU A 46 -11.09 78.84 1.96
CA LEU A 46 -9.95 78.06 1.50
C LEU A 46 -9.46 77.09 2.58
N LYS A 47 -9.36 77.54 3.84
CA LYS A 47 -9.02 76.68 4.98
C LYS A 47 -10.04 75.55 5.18
N LYS A 48 -11.34 75.83 5.02
CA LYS A 48 -12.39 74.80 5.06
C LYS A 48 -12.19 73.75 3.96
N HIS A 49 -11.94 74.17 2.72
CA HIS A 49 -11.70 73.24 1.61
C HIS A 49 -10.40 72.44 1.80
N ALA A 50 -9.32 73.08 2.24
CA ALA A 50 -8.05 72.42 2.53
C ALA A 50 -8.21 71.37 3.64
N PHE A 51 -8.91 71.72 4.73
CA PHE A 51 -9.21 70.77 5.81
C PHE A 51 -10.08 69.60 5.31
N ASN A 52 -11.11 69.87 4.52
CA ASN A 52 -11.96 68.81 3.96
C ASN A 52 -11.15 67.86 3.05
N LEU A 53 -10.23 68.38 2.25
CA LEU A 53 -9.33 67.56 1.42
C LEU A 53 -8.39 66.72 2.29
N GLN A 54 -7.82 67.28 3.36
CA GLN A 54 -7.01 66.53 4.33
C GLN A 54 -7.80 65.40 4.98
N PHE A 55 -9.03 65.69 5.42
CA PHE A 55 -9.93 64.69 6.01
C PHE A 55 -10.26 63.56 5.03
N GLN A 56 -10.64 63.90 3.79
CA GLN A 56 -10.90 62.91 2.75
C GLN A 56 -9.65 62.08 2.40
N THR A 57 -8.48 62.72 2.35
CA THR A 57 -7.19 62.05 2.12
C THR A 57 -6.91 61.03 3.23
N ALA A 58 -7.10 61.40 4.50
CA ALA A 58 -6.94 60.48 5.62
C ALA A 58 -7.90 59.28 5.53
N HIS A 59 -9.16 59.51 5.12
CA HIS A 59 -10.14 58.44 4.92
C HIS A 59 -9.75 57.49 3.78
N VAL A 60 -9.24 58.02 2.65
CA VAL A 60 -8.74 57.21 1.54
C VAL A 60 -7.53 56.36 1.97
N LEU A 61 -6.59 56.94 2.72
CA LEU A 61 -5.43 56.20 3.22
C LEU A 61 -5.83 55.09 4.19
N ALA A 62 -6.75 55.34 5.11
CA ALA A 62 -7.26 54.32 6.03
C ALA A 62 -8.00 53.20 5.28
N ALA A 63 -8.84 53.54 4.30
CA ALA A 63 -9.51 52.57 3.44
C ALA A 63 -8.51 51.73 2.63
N HIS A 64 -7.44 52.35 2.12
CA HIS A 64 -6.39 51.67 1.38
C HIS A 64 -5.59 50.69 2.26
N GLN A 65 -5.23 51.09 3.48
CA GLN A 65 -4.57 50.19 4.43
C GLN A 65 -5.47 48.98 4.76
N SER A 66 -6.76 49.21 5.03
CA SER A 66 -7.71 48.13 5.28
C SER A 66 -7.87 47.20 4.06
N LEU A 67 -7.84 47.75 2.84
CA LEU A 67 -7.86 46.96 1.61
C LEU A 67 -6.61 46.09 1.48
N GLN A 68 -5.43 46.60 1.81
CA GLN A 68 -4.18 45.85 1.78
C GLN A 68 -4.16 44.70 2.80
N GLU A 69 -4.58 44.96 4.04
CA GLU A 69 -4.69 43.93 5.09
C GLU A 69 -5.65 42.80 4.69
N LYS A 70 -6.83 43.15 4.14
CA LYS A 70 -7.79 42.18 3.64
C LYS A 70 -7.25 41.40 2.44
N SER A 71 -6.52 42.05 1.54
CA SER A 71 -5.91 41.39 0.38
C SER A 71 -4.86 40.36 0.81
N SER A 72 -4.00 40.70 1.77
CA SER A 72 -3.05 39.76 2.38
C SER A 72 -3.77 38.58 3.03
N THR A 73 -4.82 38.85 3.82
CA THR A 73 -5.59 37.79 4.48
C THR A 73 -6.24 36.85 3.46
N ILE A 74 -6.70 37.36 2.31
CA ILE A 74 -7.25 36.55 1.22
C ILE A 74 -6.17 35.64 0.62
N GLU A 75 -4.95 36.13 0.44
CA GLU A 75 -3.83 35.31 -0.05
C GLU A 75 -3.48 34.18 0.91
N ASP A 76 -3.42 34.47 2.21
CA ASP A 76 -3.17 33.47 3.25
C ASP A 76 -4.25 32.38 3.27
N ILE A 77 -5.52 32.76 3.17
CA ILE A 77 -6.65 31.82 3.11
C ILE A 77 -6.56 30.95 1.84
N LYS A 78 -6.18 31.51 0.69
CA LYS A 78 -5.98 30.74 -0.54
C LYS A 78 -4.84 29.73 -0.40
N ALA A 79 -3.73 30.11 0.23
CA ALA A 79 -2.61 29.21 0.49
C ALA A 79 -3.02 28.06 1.44
N GLN A 80 -3.75 28.37 2.51
CA GLN A 80 -4.29 27.35 3.42
C GLN A 80 -5.24 26.38 2.71
N LYS A 81 -6.15 26.90 1.87
CA LYS A 81 -7.05 26.07 1.08
C LYS A 81 -6.28 25.13 0.15
N ASN A 82 -5.27 25.63 -0.57
CA ASN A 82 -4.44 24.80 -1.46
C ASN A 82 -3.70 23.69 -0.68
N TRP A 83 -3.19 24.00 0.52
CA TRP A 83 -2.54 23.01 1.37
C TRP A 83 -3.51 21.91 1.82
N LEU A 84 -4.72 22.28 2.26
CA LEU A 84 -5.75 21.32 2.65
C LEU A 84 -6.19 20.44 1.48
N GLU A 85 -6.37 21.03 0.29
CA GLU A 85 -6.72 20.31 -0.93
C GLU A 85 -5.63 19.28 -1.29
N ARG A 86 -4.36 19.67 -1.21
CA ARG A 86 -3.23 18.74 -1.41
C ARG A 86 -3.23 17.61 -0.38
N TYR A 87 -3.53 17.91 0.88
CA TYR A 87 -3.61 16.91 1.93
C TYR A 87 -4.75 15.91 1.69
N VAL A 88 -5.94 16.39 1.30
CA VAL A 88 -7.08 15.54 0.95
C VAL A 88 -6.75 14.64 -0.23
N ASN A 89 -6.13 15.17 -1.28
CA ASN A 89 -5.71 14.37 -2.44
C ASN A 89 -4.70 13.28 -2.04
N MET A 90 -3.71 13.62 -1.21
CA MET A 90 -2.75 12.65 -0.68
C MET A 90 -3.44 11.55 0.16
N ALA A 91 -4.39 11.93 1.01
CA ALA A 91 -5.14 10.98 1.83
C ALA A 91 -5.98 10.02 0.96
N THR A 92 -6.62 10.52 -0.09
CA THR A 92 -7.37 9.71 -1.06
C THR A 92 -6.47 8.71 -1.79
N THR A 93 -5.31 9.16 -2.30
CA THR A 93 -4.34 8.27 -2.97
C THR A 93 -3.80 7.20 -2.02
N PHE A 94 -3.50 7.58 -0.76
CA PHE A 94 -3.05 6.63 0.24
C PHE A 94 -4.11 5.57 0.55
N HIS A 95 -5.38 5.98 0.68
CA HIS A 95 -6.49 5.05 0.89
C HIS A 95 -6.66 4.07 -0.27
N GLN A 96 -6.56 4.55 -1.52
CA GLN A 96 -6.63 3.72 -2.72
C GLN A 96 -5.52 2.66 -2.75
N PHE A 97 -4.28 3.07 -2.48
CA PHE A 97 -3.14 2.14 -2.43
C PHE A 97 -3.30 1.10 -1.31
N SER A 98 -3.80 1.52 -0.15
CA SER A 98 -4.08 0.60 0.95
C SER A 98 -5.16 -0.42 0.58
N TYR A 99 -6.19 -0.02 -0.18
CA TYR A 99 -7.25 -0.91 -0.62
C TYR A 99 -6.74 -1.95 -1.62
N GLU A 100 -5.95 -1.52 -2.61
CA GLU A 100 -5.32 -2.40 -3.59
C GLU A 100 -4.44 -3.45 -2.92
N THR A 101 -3.53 -3.02 -2.03
CA THR A 101 -2.67 -3.91 -1.24
C THR A 101 -3.48 -4.92 -0.42
N PHE A 102 -4.60 -4.49 0.18
CA PHE A 102 -5.46 -5.37 0.96
C PHE A 102 -6.15 -6.42 0.07
N SER A 103 -6.62 -6.02 -1.11
CA SER A 103 -7.26 -6.92 -2.07
C SER A 103 -6.29 -7.99 -2.62
N GLU A 104 -5.04 -7.61 -2.91
CA GLU A 104 -3.99 -8.52 -3.34
C GLU A 104 -3.64 -9.53 -2.24
N ARG A 105 -3.47 -9.04 -1.02
CA ARG A 105 -3.23 -9.90 0.15
C ARG A 105 -4.35 -10.93 0.32
N LEU A 106 -5.61 -10.52 0.14
CA LEU A 106 -6.75 -11.42 0.23
C LEU A 106 -6.73 -12.48 -0.88
N SER A 107 -6.40 -12.08 -2.11
CA SER A 107 -6.25 -12.98 -3.25
C SER A 107 -5.16 -14.05 -3.01
N LEU A 108 -3.98 -13.64 -2.54
CA LEU A 108 -2.88 -14.56 -2.23
C LEU A 108 -3.24 -15.54 -1.10
N LEU A 109 -3.94 -15.07 -0.06
CA LEU A 109 -4.44 -15.94 1.01
C LEU A 109 -5.43 -16.98 0.48
N ASN A 110 -6.28 -16.61 -0.48
CA ASN A 110 -7.21 -17.54 -1.13
C ASN A 110 -6.47 -18.57 -1.98
N GLN A 111 -5.45 -18.17 -2.75
CA GLN A 111 -4.62 -19.09 -3.53
C GLN A 111 -3.88 -20.10 -2.62
N LEU A 112 -3.32 -19.62 -1.50
CA LEU A 112 -2.67 -20.49 -0.53
C LEU A 112 -3.64 -21.50 0.09
N ARG A 113 -4.89 -21.09 0.35
CA ARG A 113 -5.94 -21.99 0.80
C ARG A 113 -6.20 -23.10 -0.23
N LEU A 114 -6.36 -22.74 -1.50
CA LEU A 114 -6.61 -23.73 -2.57
C LEU A 114 -5.47 -24.75 -2.70
N VAL A 115 -4.22 -24.29 -2.67
CA VAL A 115 -3.05 -25.20 -2.72
C VAL A 115 -3.03 -26.16 -1.53
N ASN A 116 -3.41 -25.70 -0.34
CA ASN A 116 -3.50 -26.57 0.83
C ASN A 116 -4.63 -27.61 0.67
N GLU A 117 -5.80 -27.20 0.18
CA GLU A 117 -6.91 -28.14 -0.10
C GLU A 117 -6.51 -29.19 -1.14
N ASP A 118 -5.78 -28.81 -2.19
CA ASP A 118 -5.30 -29.76 -3.20
C ASP A 118 -4.20 -30.68 -2.67
N ARG A 119 -3.34 -30.20 -1.77
CA ARG A 119 -2.38 -31.05 -1.07
C ARG A 119 -3.10 -32.10 -0.21
N GLU A 120 -4.11 -31.70 0.55
CA GLU A 120 -4.90 -32.63 1.36
C GLU A 120 -5.59 -33.71 0.50
N LYS A 121 -6.10 -33.33 -0.69
CA LYS A 121 -6.64 -34.30 -1.65
C LYS A 121 -5.56 -35.25 -2.18
N ALA A 122 -4.36 -34.73 -2.49
CA ALA A 122 -3.25 -35.55 -2.96
C ALA A 122 -2.79 -36.55 -1.88
N ASP A 123 -2.66 -36.10 -0.63
CA ASP A 123 -2.29 -36.94 0.51
C ASP A 123 -3.35 -38.04 0.74
N ALA A 124 -4.64 -37.73 0.57
CA ALA A 124 -5.72 -38.71 0.68
C ALA A 124 -5.65 -39.76 -0.44
N LEU A 125 -5.44 -39.34 -1.69
CA LEU A 125 -5.27 -40.26 -2.83
C LEU A 125 -4.02 -41.13 -2.68
N GLU A 126 -2.92 -40.57 -2.19
CA GLU A 126 -1.69 -41.32 -1.90
C GLU A 126 -1.96 -42.39 -0.84
N ALA A 127 -2.64 -42.05 0.25
CA ALA A 127 -2.99 -43.00 1.30
C ALA A 127 -3.87 -44.14 0.78
N ASP A 128 -4.81 -43.87 -0.11
CA ASP A 128 -5.67 -44.89 -0.70
C ASP A 128 -4.90 -45.81 -1.67
N ILE A 129 -4.07 -45.24 -2.56
CA ILE A 129 -3.19 -46.02 -3.44
C ILE A 129 -2.23 -46.89 -2.62
N GLN A 130 -1.73 -46.38 -1.49
CA GLN A 130 -0.83 -47.12 -0.61
C GLN A 130 -1.52 -48.33 0.02
N LYS A 131 -2.78 -48.17 0.50
CA LYS A 131 -3.59 -49.29 1.00
C LYS A 131 -3.84 -50.34 -0.08
N GLU A 132 -4.14 -49.93 -1.31
CA GLU A 132 -4.32 -50.86 -2.44
C GLU A 132 -3.02 -51.60 -2.76
N CYS A 133 -1.89 -50.90 -2.79
CA CYS A 133 -0.59 -51.51 -2.99
C CYS A 133 -0.27 -52.54 -1.91
N ASP A 134 -0.54 -52.24 -0.64
CA ASP A 134 -0.34 -53.17 0.46
C ASP A 134 -1.30 -54.36 0.40
N HIS A 135 -2.54 -54.15 -0.03
CA HIS A 135 -3.50 -55.22 -0.32
C HIS A 135 -2.97 -56.18 -1.41
N TYR A 136 -2.47 -55.65 -2.53
CA TYR A 136 -1.93 -56.48 -3.61
C TYR A 136 -0.63 -57.19 -3.22
N ARG A 137 0.27 -56.54 -2.47
CA ARG A 137 1.47 -57.19 -1.92
C ARG A 137 1.10 -58.37 -1.02
N ALA A 138 0.15 -58.18 -0.11
CA ALA A 138 -0.34 -59.24 0.76
C ALA A 138 -0.95 -60.39 -0.06
N LYS A 139 -1.74 -60.07 -1.09
CA LYS A 139 -2.33 -61.08 -1.99
C LYS A 139 -1.29 -61.87 -2.78
N ILE A 140 -0.27 -61.20 -3.32
CA ILE A 140 0.85 -61.84 -4.02
C ILE A 140 1.60 -62.77 -3.07
N GLN A 141 1.90 -62.31 -1.86
CA GLN A 141 2.58 -63.12 -0.84
C GLN A 141 1.77 -64.38 -0.51
N MET A 142 0.46 -64.23 -0.27
CA MET A 142 -0.45 -65.34 0.03
C MET A 142 -0.48 -66.39 -1.09
N ILE A 143 -0.55 -65.97 -2.36
CA ILE A 143 -0.55 -66.88 -3.51
C ILE A 143 0.82 -67.57 -3.66
N THR A 144 1.90 -66.81 -3.47
CA THR A 144 3.27 -67.28 -3.64
C THR A 144 3.62 -68.36 -2.60
N ASP A 145 3.23 -68.16 -1.34
CA ASP A 145 3.54 -69.07 -0.25
C ASP A 145 2.55 -70.26 -0.15
N GLY A 146 1.32 -70.07 -0.64
CA GLY A 146 0.26 -71.08 -0.60
C GLY A 146 0.22 -71.97 -1.85
N GLU A 147 -0.87 -71.82 -2.61
CA GLU A 147 -1.24 -72.72 -3.72
C GLU A 147 -0.16 -72.81 -4.81
N TYR A 148 0.51 -71.70 -5.14
CA TYR A 148 1.52 -71.70 -6.19
C TYR A 148 2.76 -72.52 -5.80
N ALA A 149 3.21 -72.44 -4.54
CA ALA A 149 4.37 -73.18 -4.08
C ALA A 149 4.15 -74.70 -4.11
N GLU A 150 2.95 -75.15 -3.71
CA GLU A 150 2.56 -76.56 -3.77
C GLU A 150 2.48 -77.06 -5.22
N ALA A 151 1.79 -76.31 -6.08
CA ALA A 151 1.69 -76.64 -7.50
C ALA A 151 3.06 -76.68 -8.19
N LYS A 152 3.94 -75.71 -7.90
CA LYS A 152 5.30 -75.68 -8.44
C LYS A 152 6.11 -76.90 -8.01
N LYS A 153 6.07 -77.30 -6.73
CA LYS A 153 6.76 -78.50 -6.24
C LYS A 153 6.31 -79.76 -6.98
N GLN A 154 5.01 -79.90 -7.21
CA GLN A 154 4.45 -81.05 -7.95
C GLN A 154 4.92 -81.05 -9.41
N VAL A 155 4.88 -79.90 -10.09
CA VAL A 155 5.35 -79.76 -11.49
C VAL A 155 6.85 -80.05 -11.59
N ASP A 156 7.67 -79.50 -10.70
CA ASP A 156 9.11 -79.74 -10.71
C ASP A 156 9.45 -81.21 -10.43
N ALA A 157 8.69 -81.89 -9.56
CA ALA A 157 8.83 -83.33 -9.34
C ALA A 157 8.53 -84.15 -10.61
N LEU A 158 7.47 -83.81 -11.35
CA LEU A 158 7.16 -84.45 -12.64
C LEU A 158 8.22 -84.14 -13.70
N ARG A 159 8.71 -82.91 -13.77
CA ARG A 159 9.79 -82.52 -14.69
C ARG A 159 11.08 -83.26 -14.41
N ALA A 160 11.42 -83.46 -13.13
CA ALA A 160 12.56 -84.26 -12.73
C ALA A 160 12.43 -85.72 -13.20
N GLN A 161 11.23 -86.32 -13.11
CA GLN A 161 10.97 -87.68 -13.63
C GLN A 161 11.14 -87.77 -15.16
N LEU A 162 10.87 -86.68 -15.89
CA LEU A 162 11.02 -86.59 -17.35
C LEU A 162 12.41 -86.10 -17.81
N GLY A 163 13.33 -85.81 -16.89
CA GLY A 163 14.66 -85.28 -17.23
C GLY A 163 14.67 -83.83 -17.75
N MET A 164 13.61 -83.05 -17.48
CA MET A 164 13.52 -81.64 -17.88
C MET A 164 14.01 -80.69 -16.77
N PRO A 165 14.54 -79.50 -17.11
CA PRO A 165 14.95 -78.50 -16.12
C PRO A 165 13.76 -77.95 -15.33
N PRO A 166 13.99 -77.51 -14.07
CA PRO A 166 12.94 -76.97 -13.21
C PRO A 166 12.32 -75.69 -13.79
N MET A 167 11.06 -75.44 -13.45
CA MET A 167 10.34 -74.24 -13.87
C MET A 167 11.02 -72.96 -13.37
N ARG A 168 10.90 -71.89 -14.17
CA ARG A 168 11.29 -70.53 -13.75
C ARG A 168 10.53 -70.13 -12.48
N THR A 169 11.16 -69.32 -11.63
CA THR A 169 10.54 -68.81 -10.41
C THR A 169 9.52 -67.73 -10.75
N LEU A 170 8.45 -67.62 -9.94
CA LEU A 170 7.43 -66.57 -10.11
C LEU A 170 8.06 -65.17 -10.04
N GLN A 171 9.02 -64.99 -9.13
CA GLN A 171 9.77 -63.75 -8.98
C GLN A 171 10.46 -63.34 -10.29
N SER A 172 11.11 -64.27 -10.99
CA SER A 172 11.78 -63.99 -12.26
C SER A 172 10.79 -63.49 -13.33
N VAL A 173 9.55 -64.00 -13.33
CA VAL A 173 8.51 -63.58 -14.28
C VAL A 173 7.98 -62.19 -13.92
N LEU A 174 7.78 -61.90 -12.64
CA LEU A 174 7.34 -60.59 -12.15
C LEU A 174 8.39 -59.51 -12.42
N ASP A 175 9.67 -59.81 -12.22
CA ASP A 175 10.77 -58.89 -12.48
C ASP A 175 10.83 -58.53 -13.98
N GLU A 176 10.69 -59.51 -14.88
CA GLU A 176 10.62 -59.29 -16.33
C GLU A 176 9.42 -58.43 -16.73
N ALA A 177 8.22 -58.71 -16.17
CA ALA A 177 7.03 -57.89 -16.39
C ALA A 177 7.22 -56.45 -15.91
N SER A 178 7.83 -56.24 -14.73
CA SER A 178 8.11 -54.91 -14.19
C SER A 178 9.06 -54.11 -15.09
N ALA A 179 10.07 -54.77 -15.66
CA ALA A 179 11.02 -54.17 -16.58
C ALA A 179 10.33 -53.72 -17.89
N THR A 180 9.45 -54.56 -18.45
CA THR A 180 8.68 -54.20 -19.65
C THR A 180 7.74 -53.01 -19.40
N TYR A 181 7.07 -52.96 -18.25
CA TYR A 181 6.20 -51.83 -17.89
C TYR A 181 6.99 -50.51 -17.77
N LEU A 182 8.15 -50.52 -17.11
CA LEU A 182 9.00 -49.33 -17.02
C LEU A 182 9.50 -48.88 -18.39
N GLN A 183 9.83 -49.82 -19.29
CA GLN A 183 10.21 -49.49 -20.66
C GLN A 183 9.06 -48.83 -21.43
N GLN A 184 7.84 -49.38 -21.34
CA GLN A 184 6.65 -48.78 -21.95
C GLN A 184 6.37 -47.38 -21.40
N ARG A 185 6.49 -47.20 -20.07
CA ARG A 185 6.27 -45.90 -19.44
C ARG A 185 7.30 -44.86 -19.88
N ARG A 186 8.58 -45.23 -20.04
CA ARG A 186 9.61 -44.34 -20.61
C ARG A 186 9.27 -43.90 -22.03
N LEU A 187 8.82 -44.83 -22.87
CA LEU A 187 8.40 -44.52 -24.25
C LEU A 187 7.17 -43.60 -24.26
N ALA A 188 6.17 -43.87 -23.43
CA ALA A 188 4.97 -43.04 -23.32
C ALA A 188 5.29 -41.61 -22.86
N HIS A 189 6.22 -41.44 -21.91
CA HIS A 189 6.68 -40.11 -21.50
C HIS A 189 7.51 -39.40 -22.58
N ALA A 190 8.26 -40.13 -23.41
CA ALA A 190 9.00 -39.55 -24.53
C ALA A 190 8.08 -39.06 -25.67
N LEU A 191 6.91 -39.67 -25.82
CA LEU A 191 5.90 -39.32 -26.83
C LEU A 191 4.94 -38.21 -26.39
N ARG A 192 4.94 -37.82 -25.11
CA ARG A 192 4.09 -36.71 -24.65
C ARG A 192 4.73 -35.40 -25.10
N PRO A 193 4.13 -34.65 -26.05
CA PRO A 193 4.70 -33.39 -26.50
C PRO A 193 4.83 -32.45 -25.30
N ALA A 194 5.96 -31.77 -25.21
CA ALA A 194 6.20 -30.72 -24.22
C ALA A 194 5.20 -29.59 -24.47
N VAL A 195 4.01 -29.70 -23.90
CA VAL A 195 3.02 -28.63 -23.86
C VAL A 195 3.57 -27.54 -22.95
N ASP A 196 4.16 -26.53 -23.59
CA ASP A 196 4.28 -25.11 -23.19
C ASP A 196 4.28 -24.83 -21.68
N ASN A 197 5.39 -25.14 -21.02
CA ASN A 197 5.69 -24.61 -19.69
C ASN A 197 6.34 -23.21 -19.82
N THR A 198 5.60 -22.24 -20.34
CA THR A 198 6.03 -20.83 -20.52
C THR A 198 5.70 -19.95 -19.31
N SER A 199 5.73 -20.48 -18.09
CA SER A 199 5.41 -19.68 -16.88
C SER A 199 6.35 -19.87 -15.69
N ALA A 200 7.49 -20.53 -15.86
CA ALA A 200 8.44 -20.77 -14.77
C ALA A 200 9.89 -20.43 -15.15
N SER A 201 10.21 -19.16 -15.41
CA SER A 201 11.57 -18.61 -15.21
C SER A 201 11.63 -17.09 -15.35
N SER A 202 10.91 -16.34 -14.51
CA SER A 202 11.29 -14.97 -14.17
C SER A 202 12.35 -15.01 -13.07
N ARG A 203 13.59 -15.34 -13.46
CA ARG A 203 14.79 -15.12 -12.64
C ARG A 203 15.27 -13.71 -12.98
N PRO A 204 15.23 -12.71 -12.07
CA PRO A 204 15.71 -11.38 -12.38
C PRO A 204 17.23 -11.42 -12.47
N SER A 205 17.75 -11.21 -13.67
CA SER A 205 19.16 -10.89 -13.92
C SER A 205 19.48 -9.57 -13.22
N ALA A 206 20.42 -9.61 -12.27
CA ALA A 206 20.98 -8.43 -11.67
C ALA A 206 21.65 -7.54 -12.74
N PRO A 207 21.38 -6.23 -12.81
CA PRO A 207 22.15 -5.32 -13.65
C PRO A 207 23.49 -5.01 -12.98
N SER A 208 24.56 -5.46 -13.63
CA SER A 208 25.95 -5.10 -13.32
C SER A 208 26.28 -3.77 -14.01
N ASP A 209 26.01 -2.64 -13.36
CA ASP A 209 26.55 -1.34 -13.77
C ASP A 209 27.84 -1.06 -12.99
N ALA A 210 28.97 -1.26 -13.67
CA ALA A 210 30.26 -0.71 -13.29
C ALA A 210 30.58 0.48 -14.21
N PRO A 211 30.93 1.66 -13.69
CA PRO A 211 31.58 2.68 -14.49
C PRO A 211 33.10 2.47 -14.51
N VAL A 212 33.61 2.39 -15.74
CA VAL A 212 35.02 2.51 -16.13
C VAL A 212 35.53 3.91 -15.78
N ALA A 213 36.63 4.00 -15.02
CA ALA A 213 37.50 5.17 -15.02
C ALA A 213 38.96 4.75 -14.81
N SER A 214 39.77 5.07 -15.81
CA SER A 214 41.22 4.88 -15.87
C SER A 214 41.98 6.06 -15.23
N GLN A 215 43.24 5.78 -14.86
CA GLN A 215 44.34 6.70 -14.50
C GLN A 215 44.35 7.12 -13.00
N SER A 216 45.45 7.17 -12.24
CA SER A 216 46.89 7.21 -12.54
C SER A 216 47.73 6.69 -11.35
N ALA A 217 49.03 6.51 -11.60
CA ALA A 217 50.04 5.83 -10.80
C ALA A 217 50.46 6.46 -9.44
N PHE A 218 51.24 5.65 -8.71
CA PHE A 218 52.16 5.89 -7.57
C PHE A 218 51.65 5.64 -6.13
N ALA A 219 52.02 4.48 -5.56
CA ALA A 219 52.95 4.37 -4.41
C ALA A 219 53.09 2.89 -3.96
N PRO A 220 54.28 2.42 -3.55
CA PRO A 220 54.51 1.05 -3.08
C PRO A 220 54.39 0.95 -1.55
N GLY A 221 53.87 -0.17 -1.08
CA GLY A 221 54.10 -0.66 0.29
C GLY A 221 52.91 -0.56 1.24
N SER A 222 52.15 -1.63 1.38
CA SER A 222 51.65 -2.08 2.69
C SER A 222 51.10 -3.50 2.57
N SER A 223 51.77 -4.39 3.26
CA SER A 223 51.49 -5.80 3.49
C SER A 223 50.33 -5.98 4.47
N ILE A 224 49.20 -6.56 4.04
CA ILE A 224 48.22 -7.19 4.95
C ILE A 224 47.73 -8.52 4.34
N PRO A 225 47.80 -9.64 5.09
CA PRO A 225 47.65 -10.99 4.55
C PRO A 225 46.19 -11.45 4.36
N ARG A 226 46.01 -12.26 3.32
CA ARG A 226 44.79 -13.00 2.96
C ARG A 226 44.49 -14.10 3.99
N LYS A 227 43.37 -14.02 4.70
CA LYS A 227 42.74 -15.19 5.35
C LYS A 227 41.85 -15.91 4.33
N ARG A 228 42.36 -17.02 3.80
CA ARG A 228 41.55 -18.05 3.13
C ARG A 228 40.79 -18.87 4.18
N PRO A 229 39.57 -19.36 3.87
CA PRO A 229 38.80 -20.21 4.77
C PRO A 229 39.35 -21.66 4.78
N PRO A 230 39.30 -22.37 5.92
CA PRO A 230 39.65 -23.78 5.96
C PRO A 230 38.52 -24.67 5.44
N LYS A 231 38.90 -25.49 4.45
CA LYS A 231 38.20 -26.65 3.93
C LYS A 231 38.71 -27.87 4.72
N HIS A 232 37.88 -28.44 5.59
CA HIS A 232 38.00 -29.80 6.13
C HIS A 232 36.57 -30.36 6.09
N GLY A 233 36.27 -31.51 5.48
CA GLY A 233 36.99 -32.76 5.55
C GLY A 233 36.09 -33.74 6.32
N ARG A 234 35.30 -34.52 5.58
CA ARG A 234 34.59 -35.71 6.08
C ARG A 234 35.57 -36.88 6.02
N PRO A 235 35.73 -37.69 7.07
CA PRO A 235 35.18 -39.06 7.09
C PRO A 235 34.59 -39.39 8.48
N GLY A 236 33.48 -40.11 8.63
CA GLY A 236 33.37 -41.55 8.40
C GLY A 236 33.88 -42.30 9.64
N ASP A 237 33.00 -42.67 10.57
CA ASP A 237 33.21 -43.81 11.48
C ASP A 237 31.91 -44.26 12.15
N GLU A 238 31.92 -45.51 12.58
CA GLU A 238 30.82 -46.45 12.75
C GLU A 238 30.04 -46.37 14.07
N GLY A 239 28.91 -47.08 14.04
CA GLY A 239 28.06 -47.60 15.11
C GLY A 239 28.31 -47.19 16.56
N ASN A 240 27.24 -46.68 17.20
CA ASN A 240 26.91 -47.18 18.54
C ASN A 240 25.40 -47.08 18.84
N LEU A 241 24.85 -48.21 19.24
CA LEU A 241 23.56 -48.35 19.90
C LEU A 241 23.62 -47.67 21.27
N ARG A 242 22.67 -46.81 21.60
CA ARG A 242 21.92 -46.82 22.87
C ARG A 242 20.98 -45.63 22.99
N ASN A 243 19.81 -45.96 23.54
CA ASN A 243 18.78 -45.08 24.05
C ASN A 243 19.36 -43.91 24.84
N ASP A 244 18.88 -42.69 24.59
CA ASP A 244 18.33 -41.82 25.64
C ASP A 244 17.68 -40.58 25.02
N GLU A 245 16.41 -40.44 25.37
CA GLU A 245 15.46 -39.39 25.03
C GLU A 245 15.83 -38.06 25.72
N PRO A 246 16.01 -36.92 25.00
CA PRO A 246 16.12 -35.63 25.65
C PRO A 246 14.72 -35.01 25.88
N PRO A 247 14.39 -34.57 27.11
CA PRO A 247 13.08 -34.02 27.42
C PRO A 247 12.80 -32.69 26.72
N LYS A 248 11.56 -32.58 26.23
CA LYS A 248 10.92 -31.41 25.61
C LYS A 248 11.21 -30.12 26.39
N LYS A 249 11.97 -29.20 25.79
CA LYS A 249 12.07 -27.81 26.26
C LYS A 249 10.71 -27.13 26.10
N LYS A 250 10.09 -26.77 27.24
CA LYS A 250 8.90 -25.90 27.29
C LYS A 250 9.28 -24.55 26.67
N ARG A 251 8.81 -24.27 25.45
CA ARG A 251 8.87 -22.92 24.86
C ARG A 251 8.08 -21.98 25.77
N GLY A 252 8.81 -21.07 26.42
CA GLY A 252 8.24 -19.97 27.18
C GLY A 252 7.33 -19.14 26.27
N ARG A 253 6.05 -19.14 26.59
CA ARG A 253 5.05 -18.24 26.03
C ARG A 253 5.21 -16.90 26.78
N PRO A 254 5.61 -15.79 26.14
CA PRO A 254 5.62 -14.51 26.83
C PRO A 254 4.17 -14.15 27.20
N LYS A 255 3.90 -14.12 28.51
CA LYS A 255 2.66 -13.62 29.10
C LYS A 255 2.66 -12.09 29.05
N GLY A 256 1.57 -11.55 28.51
CA GLY A 256 0.98 -10.27 28.94
C GLY A 256 1.73 -9.01 28.48
N SER A 257 1.10 -8.14 27.71
CA SER A 257 0.03 -7.23 28.15
C SER A 257 0.60 -5.97 28.79
N ARG A 258 0.51 -4.85 28.08
CA ARG A 258 0.04 -3.56 28.62
C ARG A 258 -0.18 -2.53 27.50
N ASN A 259 -1.30 -2.66 26.80
CA ASN A 259 -1.98 -1.48 26.28
C ASN A 259 -2.82 -0.94 27.43
N LYS A 260 -2.36 0.14 28.07
CA LYS A 260 -3.21 0.94 28.97
C LYS A 260 -3.63 2.18 28.20
N SER A 261 -4.90 2.15 27.83
CA SER A 261 -5.69 3.27 27.35
C SER A 261 -5.65 4.43 28.34
N THR A 262 -5.21 5.59 27.86
CA THR A 262 -5.51 6.88 28.50
C THR A 262 -6.59 7.56 27.66
N ILE A 263 -7.83 7.11 27.86
CA ILE A 263 -9.04 7.84 27.49
C ILE A 263 -9.87 7.88 28.77
N ALA A 264 -9.82 9.02 29.47
CA ALA A 264 -10.88 9.55 30.35
C ALA A 264 -10.36 10.78 31.11
N ALA A 265 -10.70 11.98 30.63
CA ALA A 265 -10.79 13.18 31.46
C ALA A 265 -11.68 14.24 30.77
N ILE A 266 -12.91 13.90 30.40
CA ILE A 266 -13.96 14.89 30.10
C ILE A 266 -15.31 14.36 30.58
N GLN A 267 -15.58 14.55 31.88
CA GLN A 267 -16.90 14.75 32.50
C GLN A 267 -16.60 15.49 33.83
N GLY A 268 -17.24 16.58 34.26
CA GLY A 268 -18.37 17.35 33.80
C GLY A 268 -18.86 18.20 35.00
N THR A 269 -19.25 19.46 34.78
CA THR A 269 -20.19 20.22 35.64
C THR A 269 -20.91 21.22 34.70
N LYS A 270 -22.14 20.95 34.28
CA LYS A 270 -23.46 21.23 34.90
C LYS A 270 -24.07 22.58 34.45
N PRO A 271 -25.42 22.69 34.45
CA PRO A 271 -26.20 23.37 33.43
C PRO A 271 -26.75 24.72 33.89
N VAL A 272 -27.07 25.61 32.94
CA VAL A 272 -27.99 26.73 33.19
C VAL A 272 -29.04 26.77 32.10
N ASN A 273 -30.24 26.44 32.57
CA ASN A 273 -31.53 26.58 31.94
C ASN A 273 -31.89 28.07 31.88
N ASN A 274 -32.38 28.59 30.76
CA ASN A 274 -33.33 29.72 30.74
C ASN A 274 -34.02 29.82 29.37
N THR A 275 -35.22 29.25 29.33
CA THR A 275 -36.49 29.90 29.02
C THR A 275 -36.52 30.93 27.87
N ALA A 276 -37.32 30.56 26.86
CA ALA A 276 -37.78 31.32 25.70
C ALA A 276 -38.61 32.59 26.07
N PRO A 277 -39.11 33.42 25.12
CA PRO A 277 -40.15 33.00 24.16
C PRO A 277 -40.13 33.61 22.74
N ALA A 278 -40.74 32.84 21.83
CA ALA A 278 -41.64 33.24 20.74
C ALA A 278 -41.18 34.16 19.59
N SER A 279 -41.19 33.63 18.37
CA SER A 279 -42.07 34.09 17.26
C SER A 279 -41.90 33.17 16.03
N THR A 280 -42.89 32.33 15.71
CA THR A 280 -43.90 32.47 14.63
C THR A 280 -43.35 32.45 13.19
N SER A 281 -43.60 31.34 12.48
CA SER A 281 -44.14 31.20 11.11
C SER A 281 -43.69 29.85 10.53
N ALA A 282 -44.53 28.81 10.56
CA ALA A 282 -45.63 28.54 9.63
C ALA A 282 -45.16 28.43 8.17
N GLY A 283 -45.06 27.19 7.67
CA GLY A 283 -44.73 26.87 6.29
C GLY A 283 -44.71 25.36 6.06
N ALA A 284 -45.89 24.74 6.13
CA ALA A 284 -46.13 23.34 5.83
C ALA A 284 -46.56 23.17 4.36
N VAL A 285 -45.98 22.20 3.66
CA VAL A 285 -46.56 21.44 2.53
C VAL A 285 -45.67 20.18 2.39
N SER A 286 -46.17 18.99 2.75
CA SER A 286 -46.85 18.01 1.88
C SER A 286 -46.04 17.63 0.64
N ALA A 287 -45.94 16.39 0.16
CA ALA A 287 -46.34 15.03 0.53
C ALA A 287 -45.83 14.14 -0.64
N SER A 288 -46.07 12.82 -0.57
CA SER A 288 -45.91 11.80 -1.63
C SER A 288 -44.49 11.25 -1.79
N ALA A 289 -44.17 10.00 -1.41
CA ALA A 289 -44.79 8.70 -1.70
C ALA A 289 -44.64 8.26 -3.17
N GLU A 290 -44.16 7.01 -3.32
CA GLU A 290 -44.29 6.10 -4.47
C GLU A 290 -43.37 6.29 -5.71
N ASN A 291 -42.41 5.37 -5.85
CA ASN A 291 -42.18 4.58 -7.08
C ASN A 291 -41.20 3.43 -6.75
N SER A 292 -41.66 2.16 -6.71
CA SER A 292 -41.74 1.23 -7.86
C SER A 292 -40.35 0.98 -8.46
N ALA A 293 -39.62 -0.07 -8.07
CA ALA A 293 -39.80 -1.45 -8.54
C ALA A 293 -39.97 -1.54 -10.06
N GLU A 294 -38.85 -1.61 -10.80
CA GLU A 294 -38.86 -2.16 -12.15
C GLU A 294 -37.59 -2.99 -12.40
N ILE A 295 -37.85 -4.29 -12.48
CA ILE A 295 -36.94 -5.35 -12.91
C ILE A 295 -36.89 -5.24 -14.44
N HIS A 296 -35.73 -4.93 -15.01
CA HIS A 296 -35.50 -5.14 -16.44
C HIS A 296 -34.49 -6.28 -16.61
N ALA A 297 -35.05 -7.49 -16.72
CA ALA A 297 -34.39 -8.64 -17.28
C ALA A 297 -34.41 -8.48 -18.80
N GLN A 298 -33.26 -8.19 -19.40
CA GLN A 298 -33.10 -8.23 -20.85
C GLN A 298 -32.29 -9.46 -21.22
N ALA A 299 -33.04 -10.50 -21.58
CA ALA A 299 -32.55 -11.63 -22.33
C ALA A 299 -32.02 -11.13 -23.68
N ASN A 300 -30.75 -11.41 -23.98
CA ASN A 300 -30.26 -11.43 -25.36
C ASN A 300 -29.68 -12.81 -25.64
N ASP A 301 -30.52 -13.52 -26.37
CA ASP A 301 -30.37 -14.69 -27.23
C ASP A 301 -28.95 -14.98 -27.75
N PRO A 302 -28.46 -16.23 -27.65
CA PRO A 302 -27.23 -16.68 -28.29
C PRO A 302 -27.46 -17.00 -29.78
N SER A 303 -27.01 -16.11 -30.67
CA SER A 303 -26.84 -16.45 -32.09
C SER A 303 -25.73 -17.49 -32.27
N VAL A 304 -26.17 -18.72 -32.45
CA VAL A 304 -25.45 -19.82 -33.11
C VAL A 304 -25.27 -19.48 -34.59
N PRO A 305 -24.05 -19.51 -35.16
CA PRO A 305 -23.88 -19.81 -36.58
C PRO A 305 -23.61 -21.30 -36.74
N ASP A 306 -24.62 -22.01 -37.22
CA ASP A 306 -24.52 -23.36 -37.76
C ASP A 306 -24.13 -23.28 -39.25
N ALA A 307 -23.32 -24.25 -39.65
CA ALA A 307 -23.16 -24.80 -40.99
C ALA A 307 -22.52 -23.96 -42.13
N ALA A 308 -21.39 -24.48 -42.61
CA ALA A 308 -21.22 -25.10 -43.93
C ALA A 308 -20.10 -24.51 -44.81
N ALA A 309 -19.02 -25.28 -44.97
CA ALA A 309 -18.54 -25.84 -46.25
C ALA A 309 -17.18 -26.51 -46.04
#